data_AF-A0A803T1X3-F1
#
_entry.id   AF-A0A803T1X3-F1
#
_cell.length_a   1.000
_cell.length_b   1.000
_cell.length_c   1.000
_cell.angle_alpha   90.00
_cell.angle_beta   90.00
_cell.angle_gamma   90.00
#
_symmetry.space_group_name_H-M   'P 1'
#
loop_
_entity.id
_entity.type
_entity.pdbx_description
1 polymer ?
#
loop_
_entity_poly.entity_id
_entity_poly.type
_entity_poly.pdbx_seq_one_letter_code
_entity_poly.pdbx_strand_id
1 'polypeptide(L)'
;SFGPTPLPLCTKSTSRALLTDAALGPALGTPQVAMFCGKLVLHLNVQTGRWEPDASGTHTCFRTTDEIRSYCQEVYPELQITNAVEGTQPVTIDNWCKKGRPKCKGHQHIVVPYQCLVGEFVSEALLVPDKCKFLHQEKMDSCETYLYWHSVAKEACSEEDLELHSYGMLLPCGADRFRGVEYVCCPSRPPPIRLEQATDAPQILPRLREEALHR
;
A
#
# COMPACT_ATOMS: atom_id res chain seq x y z
N SER A 1 14.10 -77.52 -46.20
CA SER A 1 14.88 -76.39 -45.63
C SER A 1 14.50 -75.14 -46.39
N PHE A 2 14.59 -73.97 -45.75
CA PHE A 2 14.03 -72.65 -46.12
C PHE A 2 12.66 -72.38 -45.47
N GLY A 3 12.76 -71.79 -44.28
CA GLY A 3 11.67 -71.26 -43.48
C GLY A 3 11.15 -69.91 -44.00
N PRO A 4 10.13 -69.36 -43.33
CA PRO A 4 9.22 -68.37 -43.91
C PRO A 4 9.83 -66.97 -43.99
N THR A 5 9.49 -66.28 -45.08
CA THR A 5 9.71 -64.86 -45.35
C THR A 5 8.75 -63.97 -44.54
N PRO A 6 9.25 -62.98 -43.78
CA PRO A 6 8.48 -61.82 -43.37
C PRO A 6 8.94 -60.55 -44.14
N LEU A 7 7.99 -59.82 -44.71
CA LEU A 7 8.11 -58.43 -45.17
C LEU A 7 7.23 -57.55 -44.27
N PRO A 8 7.50 -56.24 -44.12
CA PRO A 8 8.75 -55.63 -43.67
C PRO A 8 8.56 -54.98 -42.28
N LEU A 9 9.66 -54.90 -41.53
CA LEU A 9 9.79 -54.11 -40.31
C LEU A 9 9.54 -52.62 -40.58
N CYS A 10 8.82 -51.95 -39.67
CA CYS A 10 8.67 -50.50 -39.63
C CYS A 10 10.03 -49.79 -39.75
N THR A 11 10.19 -48.98 -40.78
CA THR A 11 11.29 -48.02 -40.87
C THR A 11 11.11 -46.95 -39.79
N LYS A 12 12.12 -46.77 -38.95
CA LYS A 12 12.20 -45.63 -38.02
C LYS A 12 12.34 -44.35 -38.85
N SER A 13 11.27 -43.57 -38.97
CA SER A 13 11.37 -42.16 -39.37
C SER A 13 11.73 -41.35 -38.13
N THR A 14 12.98 -40.89 -38.05
CA THR A 14 13.40 -39.84 -37.13
C THR A 14 12.88 -38.50 -37.63
N SER A 15 11.66 -38.13 -37.25
CA SER A 15 11.19 -36.76 -37.35
C SER A 15 11.60 -36.00 -36.09
N ARG A 16 12.65 -35.18 -36.22
CA ARG A 16 13.10 -34.20 -35.25
C ARG A 16 12.01 -33.12 -35.15
N ALA A 17 11.02 -33.32 -34.30
CA ALA A 17 10.11 -32.26 -33.91
C ALA A 17 10.86 -31.34 -32.92
N LEU A 18 11.20 -30.15 -33.38
CA LEU A 18 11.64 -29.04 -32.55
C LEU A 18 10.53 -28.81 -31.50
N LEU A 19 10.87 -29.07 -30.24
CA LEU A 19 10.08 -28.66 -29.09
C LEU A 19 10.07 -27.13 -29.10
N THR A 20 8.97 -26.54 -29.56
CA THR A 20 8.67 -25.14 -29.29
C THR A 20 8.46 -24.98 -27.80
N ASP A 21 9.10 -23.94 -27.30
CA ASP A 21 9.43 -23.65 -25.92
C ASP A 21 8.27 -23.80 -24.94
N ALA A 22 8.65 -24.11 -23.72
CA ALA A 22 7.80 -24.39 -22.59
C ALA A 22 6.78 -23.26 -22.35
N ALA A 23 5.58 -23.66 -21.94
CA ALA A 23 4.78 -22.82 -21.07
C ALA A 23 5.69 -22.29 -19.94
N LEU A 24 5.84 -20.97 -19.86
CA LEU A 24 6.64 -20.28 -18.85
C LEU A 24 6.35 -20.87 -17.47
N GLY A 25 7.38 -21.49 -16.88
CA GLY A 25 7.41 -21.79 -15.45
C GLY A 25 7.28 -20.50 -14.63
N PRO A 26 7.12 -20.59 -13.29
CA PRO A 26 6.97 -19.42 -12.44
C PRO A 26 8.12 -18.45 -12.73
N ALA A 27 7.80 -17.19 -13.00
CA ALA A 27 8.77 -16.16 -13.36
C ALA A 27 9.95 -16.19 -12.39
N LEU A 28 11.16 -16.13 -12.94
CA LEU A 28 12.33 -15.61 -12.24
C LEU A 28 11.90 -14.33 -11.49
N GLY A 29 12.20 -14.33 -10.19
CA GLY A 29 11.23 -13.99 -9.15
C GLY A 29 10.79 -12.53 -9.13
N THR A 30 9.51 -12.30 -8.87
CA THR A 30 9.01 -10.98 -8.46
C THR A 30 9.75 -10.53 -7.20
N PRO A 31 10.20 -9.26 -7.11
CA PRO A 31 10.91 -8.76 -5.94
C PRO A 31 10.05 -8.84 -4.68
N GLN A 32 10.58 -9.47 -3.63
CA GLN A 32 9.86 -9.79 -2.41
C GLN A 32 10.79 -9.74 -1.20
N VAL A 33 10.24 -9.35 -0.05
CA VAL A 33 10.96 -9.34 1.23
C VAL A 33 10.18 -10.13 2.27
N ALA A 34 10.89 -10.88 3.11
CA ALA A 34 10.31 -11.73 4.14
C ALA A 34 10.85 -11.34 5.51
N MET A 35 9.93 -11.21 6.48
CA MET A 35 10.22 -10.72 7.82
C MET A 35 9.77 -11.71 8.90
N PHE A 36 10.58 -11.81 9.95
CA PHE A 36 10.29 -12.59 11.15
C PHE A 36 11.05 -11.93 12.30
N CYS A 37 10.32 -11.39 13.26
CA CYS A 37 10.91 -10.59 14.32
C CYS A 37 11.97 -11.36 15.12
N GLY A 38 13.04 -10.64 15.50
CA GLY A 38 14.21 -11.23 16.17
C GLY A 38 15.21 -11.91 15.23
N LYS A 39 14.98 -11.85 13.92
CA LYS A 39 15.88 -12.36 12.89
C LYS A 39 16.05 -11.36 11.75
N LEU A 40 17.08 -11.55 10.93
CA LEU A 40 17.38 -10.63 9.83
C LEU A 40 16.33 -10.74 8.73
N VAL A 41 15.99 -9.61 8.11
CA VAL A 41 15.14 -9.59 6.91
C VAL A 41 15.81 -10.40 5.82
N LEU A 42 15.00 -11.10 5.02
CA LEU A 42 15.46 -11.72 3.78
C LEU A 42 14.81 -11.01 2.58
N HIS A 43 15.52 -10.96 1.47
CA HIS A 43 14.99 -10.52 0.17
C HIS A 43 15.17 -11.63 -0.87
N LEU A 44 14.27 -11.72 -1.83
CA LEU A 44 14.34 -12.70 -2.91
C LEU A 44 15.30 -12.19 -3.99
N ASN A 45 16.38 -12.91 -4.25
CA ASN A 45 17.22 -12.62 -5.40
C ASN A 45 16.44 -12.98 -6.67
N VAL A 46 16.03 -11.96 -7.42
CA VAL A 46 15.17 -12.10 -8.62
C VAL A 46 15.84 -12.91 -9.74
N GLN A 47 17.17 -12.95 -9.79
CA GLN A 47 17.92 -13.70 -10.80
C GLN A 47 18.10 -15.17 -10.44
N THR A 48 18.26 -15.48 -9.14
CA THR A 48 18.56 -16.85 -8.69
C THR A 48 17.35 -17.55 -8.07
N GLY A 49 16.31 -16.81 -7.71
CA GLY A 49 15.13 -17.29 -6.98
C GLY A 49 15.42 -17.69 -5.53
N ARG A 50 16.57 -17.28 -4.97
CA ARG A 50 16.98 -17.65 -3.61
C ARG A 50 16.73 -16.52 -2.61
N TRP A 51 16.38 -16.88 -1.39
CA TRP A 51 16.29 -15.93 -0.28
C TRP A 51 17.68 -15.59 0.24
N GLU A 52 18.01 -14.31 0.25
CA GLU A 52 19.28 -13.77 0.71
C GLU A 52 19.06 -12.88 1.94
N PRO A 53 19.90 -12.99 2.98
CA PRO A 53 19.76 -12.15 4.16
C PRO A 53 20.15 -10.71 3.87
N ASP A 54 19.62 -9.81 4.69
CA ASP A 54 20.04 -8.42 4.76
C ASP A 54 21.58 -8.30 4.78
N ALA A 55 22.12 -7.67 3.74
CA ALA A 55 23.57 -7.55 3.53
C ALA A 55 24.25 -6.73 4.63
N SER A 56 23.54 -5.73 5.19
CA SER A 56 24.05 -4.94 6.32
C SER A 56 24.07 -5.73 7.63
N GLY A 57 23.27 -6.79 7.73
CA GLY A 57 23.11 -7.58 8.95
C GLY A 57 22.46 -6.81 10.11
N THR A 58 21.74 -5.73 9.81
CA THR A 58 21.16 -4.83 10.81
C THR A 58 19.64 -4.84 10.84
N HIS A 59 18.99 -5.03 9.68
CA HIS A 59 17.54 -4.96 9.53
C HIS A 59 16.85 -6.23 10.04
N THR A 60 15.77 -6.05 10.80
CA THR A 60 14.90 -7.13 11.29
C THR A 60 13.46 -6.85 10.86
N CYS A 61 12.42 -7.25 11.59
CA CYS A 61 11.06 -6.90 11.18
C CYS A 61 10.79 -5.39 11.24
N PHE A 62 10.05 -4.90 10.24
CA PHE A 62 9.51 -3.54 10.15
C PHE A 62 8.09 -3.48 10.70
N ARG A 63 7.62 -2.28 11.06
CA ARG A 63 6.28 -2.04 11.62
C ARG A 63 5.33 -1.36 10.65
N THR A 64 5.85 -0.62 9.68
CA THR A 64 5.05 0.16 8.74
C THR A 64 5.35 -0.26 7.30
N THR A 65 4.37 -0.07 6.42
CA THR A 65 4.54 -0.32 4.98
C THR A 65 5.63 0.55 4.37
N ASP A 66 5.80 1.79 4.84
CA ASP A 66 6.86 2.69 4.38
C ASP A 66 8.26 2.19 4.72
N GLU A 67 8.48 1.65 5.92
CA GLU A 67 9.76 1.03 6.28
C GLU A 67 10.08 -0.15 5.35
N ILE A 68 9.08 -0.97 5.02
CA ILE A 68 9.22 -2.12 4.11
C ILE A 68 9.52 -1.64 2.68
N ARG A 69 8.79 -0.62 2.20
CA ARG A 69 9.02 0.01 0.89
C ARG A 69 10.43 0.58 0.79
N SER A 70 10.91 1.31 1.81
CA SER A 70 12.26 1.84 1.84
C SER A 70 13.31 0.73 1.81
N TYR A 71 13.10 -0.37 2.53
CA TYR A 71 13.99 -1.52 2.46
C TYR A 71 13.98 -2.20 1.09
N CYS A 72 12.81 -2.34 0.45
CA CYS A 72 12.70 -2.82 -0.93
C CYS A 72 13.51 -1.94 -1.90
N GLN A 73 13.48 -0.61 -1.74
CA GLN A 73 14.27 0.33 -2.56
C GLN A 73 15.78 0.14 -2.34
N GLU A 74 16.19 -0.17 -1.11
CA GLU A 74 17.60 -0.42 -0.77
C GLU A 74 18.14 -1.70 -1.42
N VAL A 75 17.37 -2.80 -1.36
CA VAL A 75 17.82 -4.11 -1.88
C VAL A 75 17.55 -4.31 -3.38
N TYR A 76 16.66 -3.50 -3.98
CA TYR A 76 16.37 -3.51 -5.41
C TYR A 76 16.58 -2.13 -6.05
N PRO A 77 17.81 -1.58 -6.05
CA PRO A 77 18.07 -0.21 -6.49
C PRO A 77 17.81 0.02 -7.98
N GLU A 78 17.88 -1.03 -8.79
CA GLU A 78 17.61 -0.99 -10.24
C GLU A 78 16.11 -1.01 -10.57
N LEU A 79 15.24 -1.25 -9.57
CA LEU A 79 13.79 -1.31 -9.74
C LEU A 79 13.14 -0.05 -9.20
N GLN A 80 12.16 0.47 -9.92
CA GLN A 80 11.32 1.59 -9.47
C GLN A 80 10.27 1.10 -8.46
N ILE A 81 10.71 0.80 -7.24
CA ILE A 81 9.81 0.35 -6.17
C ILE A 81 8.97 1.54 -5.69
N THR A 82 7.65 1.44 -5.87
CA THR A 82 6.69 2.48 -5.49
C THR A 82 5.95 2.17 -4.21
N ASN A 83 5.72 0.89 -3.93
CA ASN A 83 4.98 0.47 -2.76
C ASN A 83 5.39 -0.95 -2.35
N ALA A 84 4.97 -1.38 -1.16
CA ALA A 84 5.08 -2.76 -0.71
C ALA A 84 3.71 -3.22 -0.21
N VAL A 85 3.33 -4.44 -0.55
CA VAL A 85 2.05 -5.03 -0.11
C VAL A 85 2.27 -6.42 0.43
N GLU A 86 1.52 -6.79 1.45
CA GLU A 86 1.56 -8.17 1.95
C GLU A 86 1.10 -9.14 0.84
N GLY A 87 1.85 -10.21 0.64
CA GLY A 87 1.52 -11.23 -0.35
C GLY A 87 0.27 -12.03 0.03
N THR A 88 -0.21 -12.83 -0.91
CA THR A 88 -1.40 -13.68 -0.70
C THR A 88 -1.06 -15.11 -0.33
N GLN A 89 0.19 -15.54 -0.54
CA GLN A 89 0.63 -16.92 -0.37
C GLN A 89 1.74 -17.01 0.69
N PRO A 90 1.61 -17.90 1.68
CA PRO A 90 2.69 -18.17 2.62
C PRO A 90 3.81 -18.95 1.94
N VAL A 91 5.03 -18.68 2.35
CA VAL A 91 6.23 -19.41 1.95
C VAL A 91 6.92 -20.02 3.17
N THR A 92 7.53 -21.18 2.97
CA THR A 92 8.37 -21.81 4.00
C THR A 92 9.82 -21.48 3.73
N ILE A 93 10.50 -20.83 4.67
CA ILE A 93 11.91 -20.47 4.54
C ILE A 93 12.70 -21.10 5.68
N ASP A 94 13.78 -21.79 5.35
CA ASP A 94 14.70 -22.41 6.30
C ASP A 94 15.92 -21.52 6.60
N ASN A 95 16.77 -21.97 7.52
CA ASN A 95 18.09 -21.38 7.76
C ASN A 95 18.14 -19.85 7.95
N TRP A 96 17.15 -19.27 8.62
CA TRP A 96 17.14 -17.82 8.87
C TRP A 96 18.32 -17.34 9.72
N CYS A 97 18.92 -16.21 9.31
CA CYS A 97 20.03 -15.58 10.01
C CYS A 97 19.56 -14.77 11.24
N LYS A 98 20.34 -14.79 12.32
CA LYS A 98 20.11 -13.93 13.50
C LYS A 98 21.11 -12.77 13.49
N LYS A 99 20.69 -11.61 13.99
CA LYS A 99 21.56 -10.44 14.15
C LYS A 99 22.82 -10.81 14.95
N GLY A 100 23.99 -10.44 14.43
CA GLY A 100 25.29 -10.69 15.05
C GLY A 100 25.75 -12.16 15.05
N ARG A 101 25.09 -13.06 14.31
CA ARG A 101 25.53 -14.46 14.17
C ARG A 101 25.90 -14.81 12.72
N PRO A 102 27.11 -15.31 12.46
CA PRO A 102 27.58 -15.58 11.09
C PRO A 102 26.97 -16.85 10.47
N LYS A 103 26.45 -17.78 11.29
CA LYS A 103 25.84 -19.02 10.80
C LYS A 103 24.33 -18.89 10.84
N CYS A 104 23.72 -18.98 9.66
CA CYS A 104 22.28 -19.02 9.50
C CYS A 104 21.82 -20.48 9.62
N LYS A 105 21.52 -20.89 10.86
CA LYS A 105 21.03 -22.24 11.19
C LYS A 105 19.83 -22.10 12.10
N GLY A 106 18.76 -22.80 11.78
CA GLY A 106 17.55 -22.80 12.59
C GLY A 106 16.41 -23.57 11.92
N HIS A 107 15.29 -23.65 12.64
CA HIS A 107 14.05 -24.23 12.12
C HIS A 107 13.50 -23.41 10.95
N GLN A 108 12.72 -24.08 10.10
CA GLN A 108 11.95 -23.42 9.06
C GLN A 108 10.82 -22.58 9.66
N HIS A 109 10.49 -21.48 9.00
CA HIS A 109 9.39 -20.60 9.35
C HIS A 109 8.45 -20.45 8.16
N ILE A 110 7.15 -20.44 8.43
CA ILE A 110 6.13 -20.14 7.45
C ILE A 110 5.75 -18.68 7.64
N VAL A 111 5.96 -17.86 6.61
CA VAL A 111 5.71 -16.42 6.62
C VAL A 111 5.01 -16.01 5.34
N VAL A 112 4.27 -14.91 5.37
CA VAL A 112 3.72 -14.28 4.17
C VAL A 112 4.69 -13.17 3.76
N PRO A 113 5.39 -13.27 2.61
CA PRO A 113 6.30 -12.21 2.17
C PRO A 113 5.55 -10.96 1.72
N TYR A 114 6.21 -9.82 1.82
CA TYR A 114 5.77 -8.58 1.19
C TYR A 114 6.29 -8.52 -0.24
N GLN A 115 5.43 -8.18 -1.18
CA GLN A 115 5.77 -7.93 -2.58
C GLN A 115 6.19 -6.47 -2.74
N CYS A 116 7.37 -6.24 -3.31
CA CYS A 116 7.84 -4.91 -3.66
C CYS A 116 7.22 -4.54 -5.03
N LEU A 117 6.27 -3.62 -5.05
CA LEU A 117 5.57 -3.22 -6.26
C LEU A 117 6.47 -2.34 -7.13
N VAL A 118 6.67 -2.78 -8.37
CA VAL A 118 7.41 -2.06 -9.40
C VAL A 118 6.40 -1.35 -10.30
N GLY A 119 6.62 -0.08 -10.58
CA GLY A 119 5.81 0.65 -11.57
C GLY A 119 5.82 2.13 -11.35
N GLU A 120 4.93 2.84 -12.02
CA GLU A 120 4.64 4.24 -11.72
C GLU A 120 3.80 4.30 -10.44
N PHE A 121 4.06 5.29 -9.59
CA PHE A 121 3.28 5.48 -8.37
C PHE A 121 1.85 5.83 -8.77
N VAL A 122 0.87 5.10 -8.24
CA VAL A 122 -0.55 5.40 -8.40
C VAL A 122 -1.06 5.90 -7.05
N SER A 123 -1.61 7.12 -7.03
CA SER A 123 -2.18 7.70 -5.81
C SER A 123 -3.51 7.03 -5.44
N GLU A 124 -3.91 7.21 -4.18
CA GLU A 124 -5.20 6.69 -3.71
C GLU A 124 -6.35 7.46 -4.37
N ALA A 125 -7.39 6.75 -4.78
CA ALA A 125 -8.56 7.39 -5.39
C ALA A 125 -9.36 8.20 -4.35
N LEU A 126 -9.37 9.53 -4.47
CA LEU A 126 -10.21 10.40 -3.65
C LEU A 126 -11.65 10.41 -4.17
N LEU A 127 -12.60 10.22 -3.26
CA LEU A 127 -14.02 10.42 -3.57
C LEU A 127 -14.33 11.92 -3.63
N VAL A 128 -15.10 12.33 -4.65
CA VAL A 128 -15.50 13.72 -4.84
C VAL A 128 -17.01 13.81 -4.64
N PRO A 129 -17.48 14.27 -3.46
CA PRO A 129 -18.91 14.46 -3.22
C PRO A 129 -19.52 15.54 -4.12
N ASP A 130 -20.85 15.57 -4.16
CA ASP A 130 -21.58 16.63 -4.88
C ASP A 130 -21.17 18.02 -4.38
N LYS A 131 -21.04 18.96 -5.33
CA LYS A 131 -20.63 20.36 -5.09
C LYS A 131 -19.20 20.56 -4.61
N CYS A 132 -18.41 19.50 -4.50
CA CYS A 132 -16.98 19.60 -4.22
C CYS A 132 -16.17 19.68 -5.51
N LYS A 133 -14.93 20.18 -5.41
CA LYS A 133 -13.97 20.28 -6.50
C LYS A 133 -12.76 19.40 -6.18
N PHE A 134 -12.29 18.62 -7.15
CA PHE A 134 -11.01 17.89 -7.08
C PHE A 134 -9.91 18.73 -7.75
N LEU A 135 -8.79 18.89 -7.08
CA LEU A 135 -7.63 19.66 -7.53
C LEU A 135 -6.34 18.91 -7.20
N HIS A 136 -5.23 19.30 -7.83
CA HIS A 136 -3.90 18.83 -7.47
C HIS A 136 -2.85 19.92 -7.69
N GLN A 137 -1.71 19.80 -7.00
CA GLN A 137 -0.56 20.67 -7.15
C GLN A 137 0.74 19.88 -7.03
N GLU A 138 1.70 20.14 -7.93
CA GLU A 138 2.97 19.44 -8.00
C GLU A 138 4.14 20.44 -8.15
N LYS A 139 5.28 20.12 -7.54
CA LYS A 139 6.53 20.88 -7.57
C LYS A 139 7.71 19.92 -7.71
N MET A 140 8.10 19.64 -8.95
CA MET A 140 9.16 18.68 -9.28
C MET A 140 10.52 18.99 -8.61
N ASP A 141 10.83 20.26 -8.39
CA ASP A 141 12.09 20.69 -7.79
C ASP A 141 12.11 20.63 -6.26
N SER A 142 10.98 20.26 -5.63
CA SER A 142 10.83 20.16 -4.17
C SER A 142 10.55 18.72 -3.73
N CYS A 143 10.94 18.37 -2.50
CA CYS A 143 10.65 17.06 -1.91
C CYS A 143 10.24 17.23 -0.45
N GLU A 144 8.94 17.46 -0.26
CA GLU A 144 8.38 17.98 0.98
C GLU A 144 7.61 16.92 1.77
N THR A 145 7.35 17.24 3.04
CA THR A 145 6.67 16.32 3.98
C THR A 145 5.17 16.27 3.77
N TYR A 146 4.54 15.23 4.30
CA TYR A 146 3.08 15.09 4.34
C TYR A 146 2.37 16.34 4.92
N LEU A 147 2.88 16.89 6.03
CA LEU A 147 2.28 18.05 6.71
C LEU A 147 2.40 19.35 5.89
N TYR A 148 3.49 19.50 5.13
CA TYR A 148 3.65 20.62 4.20
C TYR A 148 2.53 20.59 3.16
N TRP A 149 2.36 19.45 2.50
CA TRP A 149 1.37 19.27 1.45
C TRP A 149 -0.07 19.35 1.94
N HIS A 150 -0.36 18.85 3.15
CA HIS A 150 -1.64 19.10 3.81
C HIS A 150 -1.92 20.60 4.00
N SER A 151 -0.92 21.37 4.45
CA SER A 151 -1.09 22.81 4.67
C SER A 151 -1.33 23.54 3.35
N VAL A 152 -0.61 23.17 2.29
CA VAL A 152 -0.81 23.68 0.93
C VAL A 152 -2.23 23.41 0.44
N ALA A 153 -2.72 22.18 0.56
CA ALA A 153 -4.08 21.83 0.15
C ALA A 153 -5.14 22.59 0.96
N LYS A 154 -4.92 22.74 2.27
CA LYS A 154 -5.84 23.47 3.16
C LYS A 154 -5.91 24.96 2.83
N GLU A 155 -4.76 25.58 2.59
CA GLU A 155 -4.67 26.99 2.20
C GLU A 155 -5.35 27.23 0.85
N ALA A 156 -5.07 26.38 -0.15
CA ALA A 156 -5.69 26.47 -1.47
C ALA A 156 -7.22 26.35 -1.44
N CYS A 157 -7.79 25.47 -0.60
CA CYS A 157 -9.25 25.44 -0.42
C CYS A 157 -9.78 26.72 0.25
N SER A 158 -9.03 27.24 1.23
CA SER A 158 -9.44 28.43 2.00
C SER A 158 -9.43 29.70 1.14
N GLU A 159 -8.54 29.80 0.16
CA GLU A 159 -8.52 30.91 -0.82
C GLU A 159 -9.81 31.01 -1.66
N GLU A 160 -10.54 29.90 -1.79
CA GLU A 160 -11.81 29.80 -2.52
C GLU A 160 -13.04 29.80 -1.59
N ASP A 161 -12.87 30.15 -0.30
CA ASP A 161 -13.91 30.07 0.74
C ASP A 161 -14.51 28.64 0.89
N LEU A 162 -13.67 27.61 0.68
CA LEU A 162 -14.04 26.20 0.82
C LEU A 162 -13.23 25.53 1.94
N GLU A 163 -13.70 24.37 2.39
CA GLU A 163 -13.01 23.52 3.36
C GLU A 163 -12.34 22.33 2.69
N LEU A 164 -11.12 22.00 3.13
CA LEU A 164 -10.43 20.78 2.73
C LEU A 164 -11.17 19.56 3.26
N HIS A 165 -11.70 18.75 2.34
CA HIS A 165 -12.47 17.54 2.67
C HIS A 165 -11.59 16.30 2.78
N SER A 166 -10.77 16.05 1.76
CA SER A 166 -9.84 14.91 1.68
C SER A 166 -8.64 15.26 0.82
N TYR A 167 -7.52 14.55 1.00
CA TYR A 167 -6.29 14.78 0.23
C TYR A 167 -5.43 13.52 0.18
N GLY A 168 -4.57 13.44 -0.83
CA GLY A 168 -3.64 12.34 -1.11
C GLY A 168 -2.30 12.89 -1.60
N MET A 169 -1.22 12.17 -1.32
CA MET A 169 0.12 12.59 -1.74
C MET A 169 0.42 12.11 -3.16
N LEU A 170 1.14 12.95 -3.92
CA LEU A 170 1.57 12.64 -5.28
C LEU A 170 3.10 12.55 -5.36
N LEU A 171 3.58 11.69 -6.26
CA LEU A 171 4.99 11.63 -6.67
C LEU A 171 5.95 11.46 -5.46
N PRO A 172 6.04 10.27 -4.86
CA PRO A 172 6.99 10.02 -3.79
C PRO A 172 8.42 10.26 -4.27
N CYS A 173 9.19 10.97 -3.45
CA CYS A 173 10.58 11.34 -3.75
C CYS A 173 11.55 10.96 -2.63
N GLY A 174 11.05 10.39 -1.54
CA GLY A 174 11.84 9.87 -0.43
C GLY A 174 10.98 9.11 0.58
N ALA A 175 11.57 8.72 1.70
CA ALA A 175 10.82 8.22 2.86
C ALA A 175 9.91 9.34 3.38
N ASP A 176 8.60 9.10 3.41
CA ASP A 176 7.54 10.03 3.82
C ASP A 176 7.63 11.44 3.19
N ARG A 177 8.12 11.51 1.95
CA ARG A 177 8.29 12.76 1.20
C ARG A 177 7.78 12.67 -0.22
N PHE A 178 7.21 13.78 -0.69
CA PHE A 178 6.38 13.85 -1.88
C PHE A 178 6.64 15.14 -2.66
N ARG A 179 6.37 15.11 -3.97
CA ARG A 179 6.49 16.28 -4.85
C ARG A 179 5.15 16.91 -5.19
N GLY A 180 4.04 16.39 -4.67
CA GLY A 180 2.73 17.00 -4.88
C GLY A 180 1.65 16.49 -3.95
N VAL A 181 0.47 17.05 -4.15
CA VAL A 181 -0.77 16.72 -3.41
C VAL A 181 -1.96 16.81 -4.33
N GLU A 182 -2.89 15.88 -4.21
CA GLU A 182 -4.24 15.97 -4.75
C GLU A 182 -5.23 16.14 -3.59
N TYR A 183 -6.31 16.89 -3.81
CA TYR A 183 -7.22 17.27 -2.73
C TYR A 183 -8.61 17.61 -3.24
N VAL A 184 -9.58 17.49 -2.34
CA VAL A 184 -10.99 17.79 -2.57
C VAL A 184 -11.41 18.94 -1.66
N CYS A 185 -11.87 20.04 -2.25
CA CYS A 185 -12.45 21.17 -1.52
C CYS A 185 -13.97 21.13 -1.60
N CYS A 186 -14.66 21.32 -0.46
CA CYS A 186 -16.12 21.30 -0.38
C CYS A 186 -16.63 22.58 0.31
N PRO A 187 -17.86 23.05 0.03
CA PRO A 187 -18.47 24.12 0.81
C PRO A 187 -18.58 23.74 2.29
N SER A 188 -18.33 24.69 3.20
CA SER A 188 -18.58 24.50 4.63
C SER A 188 -20.01 24.04 4.83
N ARG A 189 -20.21 22.97 5.62
CA ARG A 189 -21.57 22.54 5.94
C ARG A 189 -22.26 23.69 6.66
N PRO A 190 -23.48 24.10 6.23
CA PRO A 190 -24.23 25.07 6.99
C PRO A 190 -24.41 24.53 8.42
N PRO A 191 -24.24 25.36 9.46
CA PRO A 191 -24.46 24.94 10.83
C PRO A 191 -25.89 24.39 10.94
N PRO A 192 -26.12 23.34 11.77
CA PRO A 192 -27.47 22.83 11.96
C PRO A 192 -28.37 23.97 12.41
N ILE A 193 -29.42 24.23 11.61
CA ILE A 193 -30.45 25.22 11.93
C ILE A 193 -31.02 24.84 13.30
N ARG A 194 -30.77 25.67 14.31
CA ARG A 194 -31.53 25.60 15.56
C ARG A 194 -32.98 25.95 15.18
N LEU A 195 -33.87 24.95 15.14
CA LEU A 195 -35.30 25.18 15.07
C LEU A 195 -35.66 26.14 16.23
N GLU A 196 -36.18 27.31 15.89
CA GLU A 196 -36.53 28.37 16.82
C GLU A 196 -37.48 27.86 17.92
N GLN A 197 -37.22 28.24 19.17
CA GLN A 197 -38.18 28.13 20.25
C GLN A 197 -39.35 29.06 19.97
N ALA A 198 -40.46 28.47 19.49
CA ALA A 198 -41.76 29.12 19.51
C ALA A 198 -42.26 29.20 20.96
N THR A 199 -42.21 30.39 21.56
CA THR A 199 -43.14 30.79 22.62
C THR A 199 -43.20 32.30 22.69
N ASP A 200 -44.16 32.89 21.99
CA ASP A 200 -44.87 34.05 22.51
C ASP A 200 -46.36 33.92 22.16
N ALA A 201 -47.18 33.71 23.18
CA ALA A 201 -48.62 33.87 23.10
C ALA A 201 -49.11 34.35 24.49
N PRO A 202 -49.91 35.44 24.55
CA PRO A 202 -50.19 36.15 25.79
C PRO A 202 -51.29 35.46 26.60
N GLN A 203 -51.09 35.31 27.91
CA GLN A 203 -52.10 34.78 28.84
C GLN A 203 -52.66 35.91 29.69
N ILE A 204 -53.94 36.18 29.45
CA ILE A 204 -54.84 37.08 30.16
C ILE A 204 -55.16 36.50 31.54
N LEU A 205 -55.00 37.31 32.59
CA LEU A 205 -55.36 36.99 33.99
C LEU A 205 -56.90 36.83 34.14
N PRO A 206 -57.38 35.98 35.08
CA PRO A 206 -57.98 36.58 36.27
C PRO A 206 -57.63 35.88 37.60
N ARG A 207 -57.34 36.75 38.58
CA ARG A 207 -57.55 36.66 40.03
C ARG A 207 -58.36 35.45 40.53
N LEU A 208 -57.76 34.72 41.48
CA LEU A 208 -58.30 34.05 42.69
C LEU A 208 -57.11 33.20 43.18
N ARG A 209 -56.42 33.46 44.29
CA ARG A 209 -56.92 33.53 45.67
C ARG A 209 -55.71 33.84 46.56
N GLU A 210 -55.53 35.09 46.94
CA GLU A 210 -54.67 35.48 48.06
C GLU A 210 -55.60 35.63 49.26
N GLU A 211 -55.63 34.62 50.14
CA GLU A 211 -56.11 34.67 51.54
C GLU A 211 -56.11 33.25 52.13
N ALA A 212 -54.92 32.81 52.56
CA ALA A 212 -54.71 31.88 53.67
C ALA A 212 -53.20 31.70 53.87
N LEU A 213 -52.71 31.81 55.11
CA LEU A 213 -51.30 31.73 55.57
C LEU A 213 -50.49 33.00 55.24
N HIS A 214 -50.43 34.06 56.03
CA HIS A 214 -50.15 34.20 57.46
C HIS A 214 -50.56 35.64 57.84
N ARG A 215 -51.23 35.92 58.96
CA ARG A 215 -50.60 36.09 60.28
C ARG A 215 -49.32 36.93 60.23
#